data_AF-A0A1H7F1S5-F1
#
_entry.id   AF-A0A1H7F1S5-F1
#
_cell.length_a   1.000
_cell.length_b   1.000
_cell.length_c   1.000
_cell.angle_alpha   90.00
_cell.angle_beta   90.00
_cell.angle_gamma   90.00
#
_symmetry.space_group_name_H-M   'P 1'
#
loop_
_entity.id
_entity.type
_entity.pdbx_description
1 polymer ?
#
loop_
_entity_poly.entity_id
_entity_poly.type
_entity_poly.pdbx_seq_one_letter_code
_entity_poly.pdbx_strand_id
1 'polypeptide(L)' 'MAIGEIITCTSPEDLYRRAEDLLQKGVKTVFVARNTLKVVSVTTK' A
#
# COMPACT_ATOMS: atom_id res chain seq x y z
N MET A 1 -5.06 9.01 3.42
CA MET A 1 -3.79 8.26 3.58
C MET A 1 -2.65 9.23 3.50
N ALA A 2 -1.68 9.10 4.41
CA ALA A 2 -0.48 9.94 4.42
C ALA A 2 0.70 9.22 3.75
N ILE A 3 1.61 9.99 3.15
CA ILE A 3 2.90 9.47 2.69
C ILE A 3 3.70 9.02 3.92
N GLY A 4 4.26 7.81 3.89
CA GLY A 4 4.98 7.19 4.99
C GLY A 4 4.15 6.27 5.87
N GLU A 5 2.83 6.18 5.64
CA GLU A 5 1.94 5.28 6.37
C GLU A 5 2.34 3.81 6.12
N ILE A 6 2.43 3.04 7.21
CA ILE A 6 2.76 1.62 7.19
C ILE A 6 1.47 0.83 7.31
N ILE A 7 1.21 -0.01 6.31
CA ILE A 7 0.04 -0.87 6.23
C ILE A 7 0.50 -2.30 6.43
N THR A 8 0.20 -2.85 7.60
CA THR A 8 0.35 -4.28 7.89
C THR A 8 -0.87 -5.05 7.38
N CYS A 9 -0.60 -6.15 6.69
CA CYS A 9 -1.62 -7.05 6.17
C CYS A 9 -1.47 -8.42 6.84
N THR A 10 -2.55 -9.18 6.91
CA THR A 10 -2.55 -10.48 7.62
C THR A 10 -1.96 -11.60 6.76
N SER A 11 -2.17 -11.53 5.44
CA SER A 11 -1.73 -12.53 4.47
C SER A 11 -1.09 -11.86 3.25
N PRO A 12 -0.17 -12.52 2.53
CA PRO A 12 0.43 -11.98 1.32
C PRO A 12 -0.62 -11.69 0.24
N GLU A 13 -1.65 -12.53 0.08
CA GLU A 13 -2.74 -12.27 -0.90
C GLU A 13 -3.54 -11.00 -0.59
N ASP A 14 -3.87 -10.77 0.69
CA ASP A 14 -4.55 -9.54 1.14
C ASP A 14 -3.68 -8.31 0.89
N LEU A 15 -2.37 -8.47 1.08
CA LEU A 15 -1.40 -7.43 0.81
C LEU A 15 -1.37 -7.04 -0.67
N TYR A 16 -1.30 -8.01 -1.58
CA TYR A 16 -1.35 -7.72 -3.02
C TYR A 16 -2.67 -7.05 -3.42
N ARG A 17 -3.81 -7.54 -2.92
CA ARG A 17 -5.12 -6.92 -3.18
C ARG A 17 -5.18 -5.47 -2.70
N ARG A 18 -4.70 -5.18 -1.49
CA ARG A 18 -4.64 -3.80 -0.97
C ARG A 18 -3.68 -2.93 -1.78
N ALA A 19 -2.53 -3.44 -2.18
CA ALA A 19 -1.60 -2.70 -3.02
C ALA A 19 -2.24 -2.32 -4.37
N GLU A 20 -3.00 -3.23 -4.99
CA GLU A 20 -3.73 -2.96 -6.24
C GLU A 20 -4.87 -1.96 -6.06
N ASP A 21 -5.69 -2.10 -5.02
CA ASP A 21 -6.76 -1.14 -4.69
C ASP A 21 -6.19 0.27 -4.47
N LEU A 22 -5.06 0.36 -3.77
CA LEU A 22 -4.34 1.60 -3.54
C LEU A 22 -3.78 2.18 -4.84
N LEU A 23 -3.20 1.35 -5.69
CA LEU A 23 -2.72 1.76 -7.00
C LEU A 23 -3.85 2.32 -7.88
N GLN A 24 -5.03 1.68 -7.88
CA GLN A 24 -6.21 2.17 -8.60
C GLN A 24 -6.70 3.52 -8.06
N LYS A 25 -6.56 3.75 -6.75
CA LYS A 25 -6.87 5.04 -6.10
C LYS A 25 -5.76 6.09 -6.29
N GLY A 26 -4.73 5.81 -7.08
CA GLY A 26 -3.61 6.72 -7.33
C GLY A 26 -2.58 6.77 -6.20
N VAL A 27 -2.63 5.81 -5.27
CA VAL A 27 -1.73 5.69 -4.13
C VAL A 27 -0.63 4.67 -4.46
N LYS A 28 0.62 5.13 -4.56
CA LYS A 28 1.77 4.23 -4.72
C LYS A 28 2.22 3.73 -3.37
N THR A 29 2.32 2.41 -3.24
CA THR A 29 2.88 1.72 -2.09
C THR A 29 4.11 0.92 -2.49
N VAL A 30 5.08 0.79 -1.58
CA VAL A 30 6.23 -0.11 -1.71
C VAL A 30 6.16 -1.21 -0.66
N PHE A 31 6.62 -2.40 -1.02
CA PHE A 31 6.71 -3.54 -0.12
C PHE A 31 7.96 -3.36 0.75
N VAL A 32 7.78 -3.26 2.06
CA VAL A 32 8.90 -3.08 3.01
C VAL A 32 9.23 -4.39 3.73
N ALA A 33 8.22 -5.24 3.97
CA ALA A 33 8.40 -6.55 4.56
C ALA A 33 7.34 -7.54 4.03
N ARG A 34 7.45 -8.82 4.43
CA ARG A 34 6.65 -9.96 3.91
C ARG A 34 5.14 -9.73 3.93
N ASN A 35 4.68 -8.90 4.86
CA ASN A 35 3.29 -8.59 5.13
C ASN A 35 3.11 -7.09 5.44
N THR A 36 3.99 -6.23 4.91
CA THR A 36 3.98 -4.80 5.18
C THR A 36 4.19 -3.97 3.92
N LEU A 37 3.24 -3.06 3.67
CA LEU A 37 3.30 -2.04 2.64
C LEU A 37 3.60 -0.69 3.27
N LYS A 38 4.30 0.18 2.55
CA LYS A 38 4.52 1.58 2.93
C LYS A 38 4.03 2.48 1.81
N VAL A 39 3.21 3.45 2.15
CA VAL A 39 2.74 4.47 1.21
C VAL A 39 3.91 5.40 0.87
N VAL A 40 4.24 5.54 -0.41
CA VAL A 40 5.33 6.41 -0.88
C VAL A 40 4.84 7.60 -1.67
N SER A 41 3.64 7.52 -2.22
CA SER A 41 3.05 8.63 -2.97
C SER A 41 1.53 8.49 -2.93
N VAL A 42 0.83 9.62 -2.81
CA VAL A 42 -0.63 9.68 -2.86
C VAL A 42 -0.98 10.72 -3.90
N THR A 43 -1.47 10.28 -5.05
CA THR A 43 -1.86 11.18 -6.13
C THR A 43 -3.32 11.56 -5.91
N THR A 44 -3.56 12.56 -5.06
CA THR A 44 -4.89 13.17 -4.98
C THR A 44 -5.03 14.08 -6.20
N LYS A 45 -5.89 13.69 -7.14
CA LYS A 45 -6.26 14.53 -8.27
C LYS A 45 -7.52 15.31 -7.93
#